data_AF-A0A848VMM6-F1
#
_entry.id   AF-A0A848VMM6-F1
#
_cell.length_a   1.000
_cell.length_b   1.000
_cell.length_c   1.000
_cell.angle_alpha   90.00
_cell.angle_beta   90.00
_cell.angle_gamma   90.00
#
_symmetry.space_group_name_H-M   'P 1'
#
loop_
_entity.id
_entity.type
_entity.pdbx_description
1 polymer ?
#
loop_
_entity_poly.entity_id
_entity_poly.type
_entity_poly.pdbx_seq_one_letter_code
_entity_poly.pdbx_strand_id
1 'polypeptide(L)'
;MKSTLPIIVLLGVAAVLFALNPKPAEFERYVEQRVEARFNEEGADSNRLGRLLTDMGSSVVGSLAARVSDRANYQLFSIYTVDIGGDGDPDEAWRFLGIAGQFIELSGPDSE
;
A
#
# COMPACT_ATOMS: atom_id res chain seq x y z
N MET A 1 42.55 -9.31 10.26
CA MET A 1 41.52 -8.53 10.99
C MET A 1 40.26 -8.55 10.15
N LYS A 2 39.12 -9.04 10.66
CA LYS A 2 37.84 -8.97 9.93
C LYS A 2 37.39 -7.50 9.93
N SER A 3 37.13 -6.94 8.75
CA SER A 3 36.65 -5.57 8.62
C SER A 3 35.24 -5.47 9.22
N THR A 4 35.04 -4.55 10.16
CA THR A 4 33.75 -4.23 10.79
C THR A 4 32.92 -3.25 9.96
N LEU A 5 33.54 -2.58 8.97
CA LEU A 5 32.91 -1.62 8.07
C LEU A 5 31.60 -2.14 7.42
N PRO A 6 31.53 -3.36 6.83
CA PRO A 6 30.28 -3.83 6.23
C PRO A 6 29.15 -3.98 7.25
N ILE A 7 29.47 -4.35 8.49
CA ILE A 7 28.48 -4.49 9.57
C ILE A 7 27.93 -3.11 9.95
N ILE A 8 28.80 -2.11 10.07
CA ILE A 8 28.40 -0.73 10.39
C ILE A 8 27.49 -0.16 9.29
N VAL A 9 27.84 -0.39 8.02
CA VAL A 9 27.02 0.05 6.89
C VAL A 9 25.66 -0.65 6.91
N LEU A 10 25.61 -1.96 7.14
CA LEU A 10 24.36 -2.72 7.20
C LEU A 10 23.45 -2.21 8.34
N LEU A 11 24.01 -1.96 9.52
CA LEU A 11 23.28 -1.40 10.65
C LEU A 11 22.76 0.01 10.35
N GLY A 12 23.55 0.83 9.66
CA GLY A 12 23.13 2.15 9.21
C GLY A 12 21.93 2.08 8.26
N VAL A 13 21.97 1.19 7.26
CA VAL A 13 20.85 0.98 6.33
C VAL A 13 19.60 0.49 7.07
N ALA A 14 19.74 -0.48 7.98
CA ALA A 14 18.62 -0.97 8.78
C ALA A 14 17.99 0.14 9.64
N ALA A 15 18.81 1.00 10.27
CA ALA A 15 18.31 2.11 11.06
C ALA A 15 17.53 3.13 10.21
N VAL A 16 18.01 3.43 9.00
CA VAL A 16 17.31 4.32 8.06
C VAL A 16 15.98 3.71 7.62
N LEU A 17 15.97 2.44 7.22
CA LEU A 17 14.75 1.74 6.81
C LEU A 17 13.73 1.66 7.95
N PHE A 18 14.18 1.42 9.17
CA PHE A 18 13.33 1.43 10.36
C PHE A 18 12.69 2.81 10.58
N ALA A 19 13.49 3.88 10.52
CA ALA A 19 13.01 5.24 10.73
C ALA A 19 12.04 5.71 9.63
N LEU A 20 12.22 5.21 8.41
CA LEU A 20 11.42 5.55 7.24
C LEU A 20 10.35 4.49 6.92
N ASN A 21 10.12 3.49 7.77
CA ASN A 21 9.07 2.50 7.53
C ASN A 21 7.71 3.21 7.63
N PRO A 22 6.94 3.28 6.52
CA PRO A 22 5.75 4.10 6.48
C PRO A 22 4.68 3.58 7.45
N LYS A 23 3.91 4.51 8.01
CA LYS A 23 2.82 4.28 8.95
C LYS A 23 1.48 4.09 8.24
N PRO A 24 0.46 3.53 8.92
CA PRO A 24 -0.88 3.36 8.35
C PRO A 24 -1.48 4.65 7.77
N ALA A 25 -1.38 5.76 8.50
CA ALA A 25 -1.89 7.07 8.04
C ALA A 25 -1.16 7.63 6.81
N GLU A 26 0.06 7.18 6.51
CA GLU A 26 0.75 7.52 5.25
C GLU A 26 0.21 6.69 4.10
N PHE A 27 -0.14 5.43 4.36
CA PHE A 27 -0.72 4.54 3.36
C PHE A 27 -2.14 4.96 3.00
N GLU A 28 -2.96 5.32 3.99
CA GLU A 28 -4.31 5.86 3.76
C GLU A 28 -4.25 7.03 2.78
N ARG A 29 -3.42 8.05 3.06
CA ARG A 29 -3.22 9.19 2.16
C ARG A 29 -2.71 8.80 0.77
N TYR A 30 -1.83 7.80 0.68
CA TYR A 30 -1.35 7.30 -0.61
C TYR A 30 -2.48 6.71 -1.44
N VAL A 31 -3.32 5.87 -0.82
CA VAL A 31 -4.48 5.27 -1.48
C VAL A 31 -5.48 6.35 -1.89
N GLU A 32 -5.79 7.30 -1.02
CA GLU A 32 -6.68 8.43 -1.33
C GLU A 32 -6.19 9.22 -2.56
N GLN A 33 -4.91 9.58 -2.60
CA GLN A 33 -4.32 10.32 -3.73
C GLN A 33 -4.29 9.49 -5.02
N ARG A 34 -3.97 8.18 -4.92
CA ARG A 34 -3.96 7.28 -6.08
C ARG A 34 -5.35 7.12 -6.67
N VAL A 35 -6.37 7.06 -5.80
CA VAL A 35 -7.78 7.00 -6.20
C VAL A 35 -8.19 8.29 -6.91
N GLU A 36 -7.91 9.46 -6.31
CA GLU A 36 -8.24 10.75 -6.90
C GLU A 36 -7.57 10.97 -8.27
N ALA A 37 -6.29 10.61 -8.38
CA ALA A 37 -5.54 10.71 -9.63
C ALA A 37 -6.14 9.83 -10.74
N ARG A 38 -6.47 8.57 -10.42
CA ARG A 38 -7.04 7.63 -11.41
C ARG A 38 -8.45 8.01 -11.85
N PHE A 39 -9.29 8.54 -10.96
CA PHE A 39 -10.61 9.06 -11.32
C PHE A 39 -10.53 10.18 -12.35
N ASN A 40 -9.55 11.08 -12.19
CA ASN A 40 -9.39 12.23 -13.07
C ASN A 40 -8.76 11.87 -14.43
N GLU A 41 -7.90 10.84 -14.49
CA GLU A 41 -7.15 10.48 -15.69
C GLU A 41 -7.86 9.47 -16.60
N GLU A 42 -8.55 8.46 -16.06
CA GLU A 42 -9.06 7.33 -16.87
C GLU A 42 -10.58 7.19 -16.89
N GLY A 43 -11.28 7.97 -16.05
CA GLY A 43 -12.71 7.81 -15.83
C GLY A 43 -13.04 6.53 -15.04
N ALA A 44 -14.24 6.53 -14.47
CA ALA A 44 -14.77 5.46 -13.61
C ALA A 44 -14.69 4.02 -14.17
N ASP A 45 -14.69 3.87 -15.50
CA ASP A 45 -14.96 2.58 -16.15
C ASP A 45 -13.73 1.75 -16.53
N SER A 46 -12.50 2.29 -16.40
CA SER A 46 -11.31 1.62 -16.96
C SER A 46 -10.84 0.38 -16.18
N ASN A 47 -11.00 0.35 -14.85
CA ASN A 47 -10.43 -0.70 -13.99
C ASN A 47 -11.41 -1.15 -12.87
N ARG A 48 -11.19 -2.34 -12.29
CA ARG A 48 -12.06 -2.90 -11.22
C ARG A 48 -12.18 -1.94 -10.02
N LEU A 49 -11.07 -1.27 -9.67
CA LEU A 49 -11.05 -0.27 -8.62
C LEU A 49 -11.97 0.92 -8.95
N GLY A 50 -11.88 1.48 -10.16
CA GLY A 50 -12.74 2.59 -10.61
C GLY A 50 -14.23 2.23 -10.59
N ARG A 51 -14.59 1.02 -11.02
CA ARG A 51 -15.98 0.53 -11.00
C ARG A 51 -16.51 0.35 -9.59
N LEU A 52 -15.75 -0.29 -8.69
CA LEU A 52 -16.12 -0.43 -7.28
C LEU A 52 -16.29 0.92 -6.58
N LEU A 53 -15.40 1.88 -6.87
CA LEU A 53 -15.49 3.23 -6.33
C LEU A 53 -16.72 4.00 -6.86
N THR A 54 -17.08 3.80 -8.13
CA THR A 54 -18.28 4.38 -8.75
C THR A 54 -19.56 3.82 -8.13
N ASP A 55 -19.59 2.50 -7.89
CA ASP A 55 -20.70 1.83 -7.20
C ASP A 55 -20.86 2.30 -5.75
N MET A 56 -19.79 2.71 -5.08
CA MET A 56 -19.81 3.18 -3.69
C MET A 56 -19.97 4.71 -3.55
N GLY A 57 -19.93 5.48 -4.65
CA GLY A 57 -20.22 6.93 -4.69
C GLY A 57 -19.13 7.84 -4.11
N SER A 58 -19.50 9.03 -3.60
CA SER A 58 -18.55 10.00 -3.00
C SER A 58 -18.19 9.72 -1.53
N SER A 59 -18.78 8.69 -0.93
CA SER A 59 -18.61 8.32 0.49
C SER A 59 -17.35 7.48 0.78
N VAL A 60 -16.52 7.25 -0.26
CA VAL A 60 -15.65 6.07 -0.36
C VAL A 60 -14.25 6.28 0.20
N VAL A 61 -13.79 7.52 0.27
CA VAL A 61 -12.46 7.88 0.79
C VAL A 61 -12.30 7.35 2.23
N GLY A 62 -13.33 7.50 3.06
CA GLY A 62 -13.34 6.97 4.43
C GLY A 62 -13.56 5.46 4.53
N SER A 63 -14.32 4.84 3.61
CA SER A 63 -14.60 3.40 3.67
C SER A 63 -13.50 2.53 3.08
N LEU A 64 -12.72 3.05 2.13
CA LEU A 64 -11.56 2.34 1.55
C LEU A 64 -10.39 2.30 2.54
N ALA A 65 -10.13 3.43 3.21
CA ALA A 65 -9.21 3.49 4.34
C ALA A 65 -9.67 2.56 5.49
N ALA A 66 -10.98 2.49 5.76
CA ALA A 66 -11.55 1.54 6.73
C ALA A 66 -11.48 0.07 6.29
N ARG A 67 -11.25 -0.19 4.99
CA ARG A 67 -11.00 -1.52 4.39
C ARG A 67 -9.51 -1.77 4.09
N VAL A 68 -8.62 -0.97 4.67
CA VAL A 68 -7.23 -1.41 4.88
C VAL A 68 -7.31 -2.53 5.92
N SER A 69 -7.58 -3.73 5.40
CA SER A 69 -8.00 -4.88 6.20
C SER A 69 -6.85 -5.43 7.04
N ASP A 70 -5.59 -5.26 6.59
CA ASP A 70 -4.44 -5.75 7.32
C ASP A 70 -3.15 -4.97 7.04
N ARG A 71 -2.32 -4.84 8.08
CA ARG A 71 -0.94 -4.37 8.00
C ARG A 71 -0.02 -5.36 8.70
N ALA A 72 0.79 -6.07 7.93
CA ALA A 72 1.90 -6.86 8.45
C ALA A 72 3.17 -6.00 8.56
N ASN A 73 3.58 -5.63 9.77
CA ASN A 73 4.77 -4.82 10.02
C ASN A 73 6.00 -5.69 10.35
N TYR A 74 7.03 -5.59 9.51
CA TYR A 74 8.31 -6.31 9.66
C TYR A 74 9.45 -5.40 10.18
N GLN A 75 9.11 -4.29 10.85
CA GLN A 75 9.99 -3.27 11.42
C GLN A 75 10.71 -2.40 10.38
N LEU A 76 11.33 -2.99 9.36
CA LEU A 76 12.04 -2.27 8.30
C LEU A 76 11.15 -1.93 7.10
N PHE A 77 10.07 -2.68 6.95
CA PHE A 77 9.05 -2.51 5.92
C PHE A 77 7.71 -3.01 6.47
N SER A 78 6.64 -2.70 5.76
CA SER A 78 5.30 -3.19 6.06
C SER A 78 4.65 -3.69 4.78
N ILE A 79 3.79 -4.71 4.89
CA ILE A 79 2.89 -5.10 3.81
C ILE A 79 1.50 -4.60 4.19
N TYR A 80 0.87 -3.89 3.26
CA TYR A 80 -0.50 -3.41 3.39
C TYR A 80 -1.40 -4.20 2.45
N THR A 81 -2.51 -4.70 2.98
CA THR A 81 -3.52 -5.41 2.20
C THR A 81 -4.80 -4.60 2.17
N VAL A 82 -5.35 -4.40 0.97
CA VAL A 82 -6.64 -3.76 0.74
C VAL A 82 -7.57 -4.80 0.14
N ASP A 83 -8.54 -5.26 0.93
CA ASP A 83 -9.57 -6.20 0.50
C ASP A 83 -10.89 -5.46 0.35
N ILE A 84 -11.30 -5.26 -0.91
CA ILE A 84 -12.53 -4.53 -1.25
C ILE A 84 -13.72 -5.50 -1.39
N GLY A 85 -13.49 -6.76 -1.79
CA GLY A 85 -14.53 -7.80 -1.88
C GLY A 85 -15.06 -8.20 -0.50
N GLY A 86 -14.19 -8.17 0.51
CA GLY A 86 -14.50 -8.55 1.89
C GLY A 86 -14.83 -10.04 2.04
N ASP A 87 -14.59 -10.84 1.00
CA ASP A 87 -14.69 -12.29 0.98
C ASP A 87 -13.37 -12.97 1.37
N GLY A 88 -12.30 -12.18 1.57
CA GLY A 88 -10.98 -12.66 1.94
C GLY A 88 -10.26 -13.38 0.82
N ASP A 89 -10.70 -13.22 -0.44
CA ASP A 89 -10.00 -13.80 -1.58
C ASP A 89 -8.65 -13.07 -1.80
N PRO A 90 -7.51 -13.75 -1.61
CA PRO A 90 -6.19 -13.13 -1.79
C PRO A 90 -5.91 -12.70 -3.22
N ASP A 91 -6.59 -13.29 -4.21
CA ASP A 91 -6.44 -12.94 -5.64
C ASP A 91 -7.22 -11.67 -6.00
N GLU A 92 -8.21 -11.29 -5.19
CA GLU A 92 -8.96 -10.03 -5.34
C GLU A 92 -8.44 -8.90 -4.44
N ALA A 93 -7.46 -9.18 -3.58
CA ALA A 93 -6.87 -8.21 -2.67
C ALA A 93 -5.63 -7.52 -3.28
N TRP A 94 -5.58 -6.19 -3.15
CA TRP A 94 -4.36 -5.45 -3.47
C TRP A 94 -3.35 -5.57 -2.33
N ARG A 95 -2.08 -5.75 -2.68
CA ARG A 95 -0.98 -5.81 -1.72
C ARG A 95 0.07 -4.77 -2.06
N PHE A 96 0.51 -4.02 -1.06
CA PHE A 96 1.51 -2.99 -1.21
C PHE A 96 2.67 -3.19 -0.24
N LEU A 97 3.90 -3.09 -0.74
CA LEU A 97 5.10 -2.96 0.07
C LEU A 97 5.28 -1.49 0.46
N GLY A 98 5.17 -1.21 1.75
CA GLY A 98 5.60 0.03 2.37
C GLY A 98 7.06 -0.06 2.81
N ILE A 99 7.96 0.70 2.19
CA ILE A 99 9.38 0.73 2.54
C ILE A 99 9.97 2.11 2.25
N ALA A 100 10.82 2.62 3.15
CA ALA A 100 11.55 3.88 2.95
C ALA A 100 10.64 5.08 2.57
N GLY A 101 9.45 5.17 3.17
CA GLY A 101 8.45 6.22 2.89
C GLY A 101 7.73 6.07 1.54
N GLN A 102 7.91 4.94 0.85
CA GLN A 102 7.30 4.66 -0.45
C GLN A 102 6.34 3.48 -0.36
N PHE A 103 5.39 3.42 -1.31
CA PHE A 103 4.46 2.31 -1.48
C PHE A 103 4.58 1.73 -2.88
N ILE A 104 4.83 0.44 -2.96
CA ILE A 104 5.01 -0.31 -4.21
C ILE A 104 3.92 -1.37 -4.28
N GLU A 105 3.12 -1.36 -5.35
CA GLU A 105 2.12 -2.40 -5.61
C GLU A 105 2.84 -3.72 -5.92
N LEU A 106 2.52 -4.77 -5.16
CA LEU A 106 3.08 -6.10 -5.33
C LEU A 106 2.15 -7.02 -6.13
N SER A 107 0.84 -6.86 -5.89
CA SER A 107 -0.21 -7.61 -6.58
C SER A 107 -1.53 -6.85 -6.47
N GLY A 108 -2.42 -7.12 -7.41
CA GLY A 108 -3.79 -6.66 -7.41
C GLY A 108 -4.60 -7.35 -8.52
N PRO A 109 -5.92 -7.15 -8.56
CA PRO A 109 -6.84 -7.82 -9.50
C PRO A 109 -6.57 -7.54 -10.97
N ASP A 110 -5.87 -6.42 -11.26
CA ASP A 110 -5.52 -5.99 -12.62
C ASP A 110 -4.03 -6.27 -12.95
N SER A 111 -3.31 -6.99 -12.07
CA SER A 111 -1.91 -7.39 -12.26
C SER A 111 -1.82 -8.75 -12.96
N GLU A 112 -1.92 -8.79 -14.29
CA GLU A 112 -1.53 -9.96 -15.11
C GLU A 112 -0.01 -10.00 -15.37
#